data_AF-A0A1H4VSL3-F1
#
_entry.id   AF-A0A1H4VSL3-F1
#
_cell.length_a   1.000
_cell.length_b   1.000
_cell.length_c   1.000
_cell.angle_alpha   90.00
_cell.angle_beta   90.00
_cell.angle_gamma   90.00
#
_symmetry.space_group_name_H-M   'P 1'
#
loop_
_entity.id
_entity.type
_entity.pdbx_description
1 polymer ?
#
loop_
_entity_poly.entity_id
_entity_poly.type
_entity_poly.pdbx_seq_one_letter_code
_entity_poly.pdbx_strand_id
1 'polypeptide(L)'
;MTDSLTPVEGITVHAFIRPSTPPSAGPAVVSRIVDMHDAGILGPGSEVWCNLDVPNALWVLDEVSSFVTMVDVPTAGWVRLTHNSATWGRRSGDTGRGAAHGFSSADMPIPAGPHDTITVLFRNSDRTKMRAQFGAKHHPLHNYEISHGMMRVIDMKTYEDMGRTRPGQPSEWARHHAGTRGIDLMASSTGAHMHKVIRENLDAFTTVIDPSEFERIRAAQQRISQNAERVIDPIIQKISQLDAIGPYLADADAEESEEADVEAGVPVG
;
A
#
# COMPACT_ATOMS: atom_id res chain seq x y z
N MET A 1 -5.79 -28.18 -32.92
CA MET A 1 -4.57 -28.17 -32.09
C MET A 1 -4.87 -27.28 -30.90
N THR A 2 -5.38 -27.87 -29.84
CA THR A 2 -5.56 -27.22 -28.54
C THR A 2 -4.19 -27.18 -27.90
N ASP A 3 -3.55 -26.02 -27.93
CA ASP A 3 -2.32 -25.77 -27.19
C ASP A 3 -2.70 -25.84 -25.71
N SER A 4 -2.38 -26.97 -25.08
CA SER A 4 -2.52 -27.14 -23.64
C SER A 4 -1.42 -26.31 -22.99
N LEU A 5 -1.66 -25.01 -22.83
CA LEU A 5 -0.83 -24.12 -22.04
C LEU A 5 -0.66 -24.75 -20.67
N THR A 6 0.54 -25.25 -20.40
CA THR A 6 0.99 -25.65 -19.07
C THR A 6 0.60 -24.53 -18.10
N PRO A 7 -0.06 -24.84 -16.98
CA PRO A 7 -0.41 -23.81 -16.01
C PRO A 7 0.87 -23.12 -15.56
N VAL A 8 0.92 -21.79 -15.72
CA VAL A 8 2.02 -20.99 -15.19
C VAL A 8 2.00 -21.17 -13.68
N GLU A 9 2.97 -21.89 -13.14
CA GLU A 9 3.02 -22.23 -11.72
C GLU A 9 3.44 -21.02 -10.85
N GLY A 10 3.85 -19.91 -11.45
CA GLY A 10 4.33 -18.70 -10.77
C GLY A 10 3.44 -17.46 -10.93
N ILE A 11 4.01 -16.31 -10.57
CA ILE A 11 3.44 -14.97 -10.80
C ILE A 11 4.12 -14.36 -12.02
N THR A 12 3.35 -13.97 -13.02
CA THR A 12 3.86 -13.25 -14.20
C THR A 12 4.06 -11.79 -13.85
N VAL A 13 5.23 -11.23 -14.15
CA VAL A 13 5.58 -9.84 -13.90
C VAL A 13 5.97 -9.16 -15.19
N HIS A 14 5.25 -8.10 -15.54
CA HIS A 14 5.51 -7.20 -16.64
C HIS A 14 6.13 -5.92 -16.07
N ALA A 15 7.41 -5.66 -16.38
CA ALA A 15 8.16 -4.57 -15.77
C ALA A 15 8.79 -3.65 -16.81
N PHE A 16 8.45 -2.36 -16.74
CA PHE A 16 9.16 -1.33 -17.50
C PHE A 16 10.30 -0.73 -16.66
N ILE A 17 11.47 -0.56 -17.28
CA ILE A 17 12.67 0.03 -16.66
C ILE A 17 13.38 0.95 -17.65
N ARG A 18 13.78 2.15 -17.20
CA ARG A 18 14.70 3.03 -17.94
C ARG A 18 16.14 2.86 -17.44
N PRO A 19 17.15 3.16 -18.26
CA PRO A 19 18.56 3.15 -17.83
C PRO A 19 18.85 4.03 -16.60
N SER A 20 18.07 5.10 -16.37
CA SER A 20 18.21 6.01 -15.23
C SER A 20 17.48 5.54 -13.96
N THR A 21 16.76 4.42 -14.01
CA THR A 21 15.99 3.92 -12.87
C THR A 21 16.96 3.53 -11.74
N PRO A 22 16.71 3.92 -10.48
CA PRO A 22 17.55 3.51 -9.37
C PRO A 22 17.68 1.98 -9.29
N PRO A 23 18.89 1.43 -9.07
CA PRO A 23 19.09 -0.03 -8.98
C PRO A 23 18.24 -0.70 -7.88
N SER A 24 17.81 0.06 -6.88
CA SER A 24 16.96 -0.41 -5.78
C SER A 24 15.48 -0.59 -6.15
N ALA A 25 15.01 -0.06 -7.29
CA ALA A 25 13.59 -0.09 -7.65
C ALA A 25 13.08 -1.51 -7.94
N GLY A 26 13.85 -2.31 -8.69
CA GLY A 26 13.51 -3.70 -8.97
C GLY A 26 13.37 -4.54 -7.69
N PRO A 27 14.39 -4.57 -6.80
CA PRO A 27 14.29 -5.25 -5.52
C PRO A 27 13.12 -4.79 -4.63
N ALA A 28 12.79 -3.49 -4.64
CA ALA A 28 11.66 -2.96 -3.88
C ALA A 28 10.31 -3.48 -4.40
N VAL A 29 10.13 -3.53 -5.73
CA VAL A 29 8.91 -4.09 -6.35
C VAL A 29 8.80 -5.60 -6.11
N VAL A 30 9.89 -6.35 -6.32
CA VAL A 30 9.92 -7.80 -6.05
C VAL A 30 9.58 -8.08 -4.58
N SER A 31 10.11 -7.29 -3.65
CA SER A 31 9.81 -7.46 -2.23
C SER A 31 8.32 -7.29 -1.93
N ARG A 32 7.63 -6.35 -2.59
CA ARG A 32 6.18 -6.16 -2.44
C ARG A 32 5.39 -7.31 -3.03
N ILE A 33 5.82 -7.85 -4.16
CA ILE A 33 5.17 -9.02 -4.79
C ILE A 33 5.28 -10.21 -3.84
N VAL A 34 6.43 -10.41 -3.20
CA VAL A 34 6.64 -11.44 -2.18
C VAL A 34 5.75 -11.19 -0.95
N ASP A 35 5.72 -9.98 -0.42
CA ASP A 35 4.87 -9.63 0.71
C ASP A 35 3.37 -9.90 0.42
N MET A 36 2.91 -9.58 -0.79
CA MET A 36 1.53 -9.83 -1.21
C MET A 36 1.25 -11.33 -1.42
N HIS A 37 2.21 -12.07 -1.96
CA HIS A 37 2.13 -13.53 -2.06
C HIS A 37 2.04 -14.16 -0.66
N ASP A 38 2.87 -13.72 0.28
CA ASP A 38 2.91 -14.19 1.66
C ASP A 38 1.70 -13.74 2.50
N ALA A 39 0.93 -12.77 2.03
CA ALA A 39 -0.37 -12.39 2.56
C ALA A 39 -1.54 -13.13 1.85
N GLY A 40 -1.26 -13.95 0.83
CA GLY A 40 -2.25 -14.61 -0.02
C GLY A 40 -3.10 -13.62 -0.83
N ILE A 41 -2.58 -12.43 -1.10
CA ILE A 41 -3.18 -11.45 -2.03
C ILE A 41 -2.86 -11.83 -3.47
N LEU A 42 -1.66 -12.36 -3.71
CA LEU A 42 -1.26 -12.93 -5.00
C LEU A 42 -1.07 -14.43 -4.86
N GLY A 43 -1.30 -15.17 -5.94
CA GLY A 43 -1.05 -16.60 -6.00
C GLY A 43 -0.58 -17.05 -7.39
N PRO A 44 -0.41 -18.37 -7.59
CA PRO A 44 -0.03 -18.90 -8.89
C PRO A 44 -1.08 -18.54 -9.95
N GLY A 45 -0.61 -17.95 -11.05
CA GLY A 45 -1.42 -17.46 -12.16
C GLY A 45 -1.83 -15.98 -12.05
N SER A 46 -1.48 -15.27 -10.97
CA SER A 46 -1.63 -13.82 -10.93
C SER A 46 -0.64 -13.14 -11.91
N GLU A 47 -1.03 -12.00 -12.45
CA GLU A 47 -0.20 -11.15 -13.30
C GLU A 47 -0.02 -9.76 -12.68
N VAL A 48 1.19 -9.21 -12.74
CA VAL A 48 1.54 -7.92 -12.17
C VAL A 48 2.21 -7.05 -13.22
N TRP A 49 1.69 -5.85 -13.47
CA TRP A 49 2.33 -4.82 -14.27
C TRP A 49 2.91 -3.75 -13.36
N CYS A 50 4.13 -3.32 -13.64
CA CYS A 50 4.81 -2.30 -12.87
C CYS A 50 5.69 -1.41 -13.75
N ASN A 51 5.83 -0.17 -13.32
CA ASN A 51 6.82 0.76 -13.83
C ASN A 51 7.85 0.99 -12.74
N LEU A 52 9.10 0.58 -12.95
CA LEU A 52 10.14 0.72 -11.94
C LEU A 52 10.55 2.18 -11.69
N ASP A 53 10.18 3.12 -12.55
CA ASP A 53 10.28 4.56 -12.25
C ASP A 53 9.24 5.03 -11.21
N VAL A 54 8.16 4.26 -11.03
CA VAL A 54 7.07 4.52 -10.08
C VAL A 54 6.86 3.30 -9.19
N PRO A 55 7.84 2.95 -8.33
CA PRO A 55 7.89 1.66 -7.64
C PRO A 55 6.75 1.42 -6.64
N ASN A 56 5.97 2.45 -6.34
CA ASN A 56 4.82 2.36 -5.44
C ASN A 56 3.50 1.98 -6.12
N ALA A 57 3.50 1.83 -7.45
CA ALA A 57 2.31 1.60 -8.24
C ALA A 57 2.40 0.26 -8.97
N LEU A 58 1.46 -0.63 -8.68
CA LEU A 58 1.30 -1.91 -9.37
C LEU A 58 -0.09 -1.96 -10.00
N TRP A 59 -0.21 -2.62 -11.15
CA TRP A 59 -1.48 -3.14 -11.61
C TRP A 59 -1.47 -4.64 -11.43
N VAL A 60 -2.48 -5.19 -10.80
CA VAL A 60 -2.56 -6.61 -10.48
C VAL A 60 -3.79 -7.20 -11.14
N LEU A 61 -3.60 -8.33 -11.79
CA LEU A 61 -4.65 -9.27 -12.13
C LEU A 61 -4.48 -10.49 -11.24
N ASP A 62 -5.48 -10.72 -10.43
CA ASP A 62 -5.64 -11.97 -9.71
C ASP A 62 -7.04 -12.50 -10.04
N GLU A 63 -8.02 -12.51 -9.12
CA GLU A 63 -9.43 -12.68 -9.51
C GLU A 63 -9.98 -11.39 -10.17
N VAL A 64 -9.53 -10.24 -9.68
CA VAL A 64 -10.00 -8.91 -10.09
C VAL A 64 -8.82 -8.11 -10.63
N SER A 65 -9.09 -7.27 -11.63
CA SER A 65 -8.16 -6.28 -12.16
C SER A 65 -8.15 -5.04 -11.26
N SER A 66 -7.00 -4.73 -10.65
CA SER A 66 -6.91 -3.61 -9.70
C SER A 66 -5.56 -2.89 -9.74
N PHE A 67 -5.60 -1.57 -9.62
CA PHE A 67 -4.43 -0.80 -9.19
C PHE A 67 -4.14 -1.11 -7.72
N VAL A 68 -2.89 -1.44 -7.39
CA VAL A 68 -2.47 -1.77 -6.03
C VAL A 68 -1.36 -0.82 -5.58
N THR A 69 -1.54 -0.27 -4.38
CA THR A 69 -0.51 0.49 -3.66
C THR A 69 -0.42 0.01 -2.22
N MET A 70 0.75 0.15 -1.62
CA MET A 70 1.02 -0.25 -0.23
C MET A 70 1.37 0.98 0.60
N VAL A 71 0.72 1.11 1.75
CA VAL A 71 0.90 2.20 2.71
C VAL A 71 1.29 1.59 4.05
N ASP A 72 2.50 1.90 4.51
CA ASP A 72 2.98 1.53 5.83
C ASP A 72 2.33 2.40 6.90
N VAL A 73 1.76 1.76 7.93
CA VAL A 73 1.16 2.43 9.08
C VAL A 73 1.67 1.82 10.38
N PRO A 74 1.82 2.62 11.45
CA PRO A 74 2.51 2.18 12.66
C PRO A 74 1.75 1.10 13.45
N THR A 75 0.42 1.11 13.40
CA THR A 75 -0.44 0.18 14.16
C THR A 75 -1.71 -0.15 13.38
N ALA A 76 -2.43 -1.17 13.82
CA ALA A 76 -3.83 -1.30 13.50
C ALA A 76 -4.57 -0.04 13.98
N GLY A 77 -5.54 0.41 13.20
CA GLY A 77 -6.26 1.65 13.47
C GLY A 77 -7.57 1.70 12.71
N TRP A 78 -7.95 2.90 12.32
CA TRP A 78 -9.14 3.15 11.53
C TRP A 78 -8.77 3.46 10.09
N VAL A 79 -9.54 2.93 9.16
CA VAL A 79 -9.51 3.32 7.75
C VAL A 79 -10.83 4.00 7.39
N ARG A 80 -10.74 5.14 6.71
CA ARG A 80 -11.89 5.79 6.09
C ARG A 80 -11.81 5.59 4.60
N LEU A 81 -12.89 5.08 4.03
CA LEU A 81 -13.06 4.98 2.60
C LEU A 81 -14.03 6.08 2.14
N THR A 82 -13.65 6.78 1.09
CA THR A 82 -14.55 7.58 0.28
C THR A 82 -14.71 6.92 -1.08
N HIS A 83 -15.44 7.55 -2.01
CA HIS A 83 -15.52 7.04 -3.37
C HIS A 83 -14.14 6.92 -4.04
N ASN A 84 -13.18 7.80 -3.72
CA ASN A 84 -11.92 7.93 -4.45
C ASN A 84 -10.68 8.03 -3.55
N SER A 85 -10.79 7.79 -2.25
CA SER A 85 -9.65 7.79 -1.34
C SER A 85 -9.81 6.80 -0.21
N ALA A 86 -8.68 6.31 0.30
CA ALA A 86 -8.59 5.54 1.52
C ALA A 86 -7.53 6.15 2.43
N THR A 87 -7.92 6.51 3.64
CA THR A 87 -7.04 7.16 4.62
C THR A 87 -7.01 6.40 5.93
N TRP A 88 -5.85 6.31 6.54
CA TRP A 88 -5.65 5.70 7.84
C TRP A 88 -5.48 6.74 8.94
N GLY A 89 -5.93 6.41 10.14
CA GLY A 89 -5.71 7.17 11.35
C GLY A 89 -5.76 6.27 12.58
N ARG A 90 -5.08 6.67 13.66
CA ARG A 90 -5.08 5.89 14.91
C ARG A 90 -6.48 5.80 15.52
N ARG A 91 -7.25 6.88 15.44
CA ARG A 91 -8.66 6.97 15.83
C ARG A 91 -9.53 7.30 14.61
N SER A 92 -10.84 7.06 14.73
CA SER A 92 -11.81 7.36 13.66
C SER A 92 -11.74 8.84 13.22
N GLY A 93 -11.59 9.79 14.15
CA GLY A 93 -11.48 11.22 13.84
C GLY A 93 -10.24 11.60 13.02
N ASP A 94 -9.14 10.86 13.21
CA ASP A 94 -7.83 11.14 12.60
C ASP A 94 -7.78 10.77 11.11
N THR A 95 -8.79 10.01 10.63
CA THR A 95 -8.91 9.62 9.22
C THR A 95 -9.45 10.75 8.31
N GLY A 96 -9.79 11.91 8.90
CA GLY A 96 -10.36 13.07 8.21
C GLY A 96 -9.31 13.95 7.52
N ARG A 97 -9.49 15.28 7.64
CA ARG A 97 -8.53 16.24 7.06
C ARG A 97 -7.18 16.11 7.79
N GLY A 98 -6.09 15.98 7.02
CA GLY A 98 -4.74 15.85 7.58
C GLY A 98 -4.35 14.43 7.98
N ALA A 99 -5.08 13.41 7.52
CA ALA A 99 -4.66 12.02 7.71
C ALA A 99 -3.23 11.82 7.18
N ALA A 100 -2.35 11.32 8.04
CA ALA A 100 -0.92 11.20 7.75
C ALA A 100 -0.60 10.11 6.72
N HIS A 101 -1.47 9.11 6.60
CA HIS A 101 -1.26 7.96 5.74
C HIS A 101 -2.52 7.69 4.93
N GLY A 102 -2.39 7.54 3.62
CA GLY A 102 -3.51 7.26 2.75
C GLY A 102 -3.14 7.32 1.29
N PHE A 103 -4.15 7.14 0.45
CA PHE A 103 -4.03 7.23 -1.00
C PHE A 103 -5.32 7.75 -1.60
N SER A 104 -5.19 8.65 -2.58
CA SER A 104 -6.28 9.16 -3.40
C SER A 104 -6.12 8.67 -4.83
N SER A 105 -7.22 8.49 -5.55
CA SER A 105 -7.18 8.21 -7.00
C SER A 105 -6.45 9.31 -7.79
N ALA A 106 -6.35 10.52 -7.24
CA ALA A 106 -5.58 11.61 -7.80
C ALA A 106 -4.06 11.40 -7.71
N ASP A 107 -3.60 10.52 -6.83
CA ASP A 107 -2.17 10.18 -6.65
C ASP A 107 -1.72 9.08 -7.62
N MET A 108 -2.62 8.54 -8.45
CA MET A 108 -2.29 7.53 -9.44
C MET A 108 -1.40 8.10 -10.55
N PRO A 109 -0.41 7.34 -11.05
CA PRO A 109 0.43 7.76 -12.17
C PRO A 109 -0.33 7.75 -13.52
N ILE A 110 -1.49 7.11 -13.57
CA ILE A 110 -2.43 7.15 -14.69
C ILE A 110 -3.80 7.62 -14.18
N PRO A 111 -4.55 8.42 -14.94
CA PRO A 111 -5.89 8.84 -14.52
C PRO A 111 -6.80 7.63 -14.27
N ALA A 112 -7.54 7.66 -13.16
CA ALA A 112 -8.53 6.63 -12.85
C ALA A 112 -9.64 6.59 -13.92
N GLY A 113 -9.90 5.40 -14.45
CA GLY A 113 -10.90 5.13 -15.47
C GLY A 113 -12.23 4.64 -14.90
N PRO A 114 -13.29 4.60 -15.73
CA PRO A 114 -14.53 3.92 -15.38
C PRO A 114 -14.24 2.44 -15.09
N HIS A 115 -14.83 1.90 -14.03
CA HIS A 115 -14.66 0.49 -13.59
C HIS A 115 -13.29 0.12 -13.02
N ASP A 116 -12.37 1.08 -12.87
CA ASP A 116 -11.13 0.84 -12.13
C ASP A 116 -11.44 0.47 -10.67
N THR A 117 -10.67 -0.48 -10.14
CA THR A 117 -10.63 -0.78 -8.71
C THR A 117 -9.25 -0.40 -8.17
N ILE A 118 -9.22 0.40 -7.10
CA ILE A 118 -8.01 0.87 -6.45
C ILE A 118 -7.90 0.18 -5.09
N THR A 119 -6.94 -0.73 -4.96
CA THR A 119 -6.63 -1.46 -3.74
C THR A 119 -5.50 -0.77 -2.98
N VAL A 120 -5.78 -0.37 -1.74
CA VAL A 120 -4.78 0.16 -0.80
C VAL A 120 -4.50 -0.88 0.27
N LEU A 121 -3.29 -1.40 0.27
CA LEU A 121 -2.79 -2.34 1.27
C LEU A 121 -2.21 -1.55 2.44
N PHE A 122 -2.85 -1.58 3.60
CA PHE A 122 -2.27 -1.00 4.81
C PHE A 122 -1.44 -2.06 5.54
N ARG A 123 -0.12 -1.90 5.53
CA ARG A 123 0.82 -2.83 6.18
C ARG A 123 1.17 -2.34 7.58
N ASN A 124 1.03 -3.23 8.56
CA ASN A 124 1.36 -2.98 9.97
C ASN A 124 1.62 -4.30 10.71
N SER A 125 2.31 -4.24 11.86
CA SER A 125 2.74 -5.42 12.63
C SER A 125 1.73 -5.91 13.68
N ASP A 126 0.63 -5.19 13.89
CA ASP A 126 -0.37 -5.58 14.87
C ASP A 126 -1.15 -6.82 14.40
N ARG A 127 -1.40 -7.76 15.30
CA ARG A 127 -2.30 -8.90 15.06
C ARG A 127 -3.77 -8.51 14.99
N THR A 128 -4.11 -7.34 15.54
CA THR A 128 -5.50 -6.87 15.56
C THR A 128 -5.91 -6.36 14.18
N LYS A 129 -7.18 -6.63 13.84
CA LYS A 129 -7.78 -6.17 12.60
C LYS A 129 -8.09 -4.67 12.67
N MET A 130 -7.83 -3.96 11.58
CA MET A 130 -8.26 -2.57 11.41
C MET A 130 -9.80 -2.45 11.44
N ARG A 131 -10.28 -1.24 11.67
CA ARG A 131 -11.71 -0.90 11.64
C ARG A 131 -11.97 0.03 10.47
N ALA A 132 -13.10 -0.12 9.80
CA ALA A 132 -13.43 0.73 8.68
C ALA A 132 -14.63 1.63 8.95
N GLN A 133 -14.66 2.75 8.23
CA GLN A 133 -15.81 3.62 8.15
C GLN A 133 -15.95 4.23 6.77
N PHE A 134 -17.18 4.47 6.37
CA PHE A 134 -17.51 5.34 5.26
C PHE A 134 -18.78 6.11 5.61
N GLY A 135 -18.83 7.39 5.22
CA GLY A 135 -19.79 8.33 5.79
C GLY A 135 -19.66 8.43 7.31
N ALA A 136 -20.80 8.37 8.00
CA ALA A 136 -20.88 8.44 9.48
C ALA A 136 -21.02 7.05 10.15
N LYS A 137 -20.81 5.95 9.41
CA LYS A 137 -21.08 4.59 9.89
C LYS A 137 -19.81 3.75 9.95
N HIS A 138 -19.78 2.85 10.93
CA HIS A 138 -18.73 1.85 11.07
C HIS A 138 -19.09 0.58 10.30
N HIS A 139 -18.08 -0.02 9.70
CA HIS A 139 -18.22 -1.23 8.90
C HIS A 139 -17.13 -2.24 9.26
N PRO A 140 -17.48 -3.51 9.49
CA PRO A 140 -16.48 -4.54 9.75
C PRO A 140 -15.69 -4.86 8.46
N LEU A 141 -14.40 -5.15 8.61
CA LEU A 141 -13.61 -5.74 7.53
C LEU A 141 -13.91 -7.23 7.46
N HIS A 142 -14.37 -7.70 6.30
CA HIS A 142 -14.60 -9.11 6.02
C HIS A 142 -13.33 -9.69 5.39
N ASN A 143 -12.76 -10.76 5.96
CA ASN A 143 -11.50 -11.34 5.48
C ASN A 143 -10.36 -10.31 5.32
N TYR A 144 -10.28 -9.36 6.26
CA TYR A 144 -9.29 -8.26 6.27
C TYR A 144 -9.46 -7.26 5.12
N GLU A 145 -10.62 -7.27 4.49
CA GLU A 145 -10.93 -6.45 3.33
C GLU A 145 -12.22 -5.65 3.54
N ILE A 146 -12.28 -4.48 2.91
CA ILE A 146 -13.51 -3.74 2.71
C ILE A 146 -13.43 -2.93 1.42
N SER A 147 -14.57 -2.72 0.77
CA SER A 147 -14.66 -1.93 -0.46
C SER A 147 -15.78 -0.89 -0.37
N HIS A 148 -15.56 0.27 -0.97
CA HIS A 148 -16.55 1.34 -1.10
C HIS A 148 -16.24 2.20 -2.34
N GLY A 149 -17.18 2.30 -3.27
CA GLY A 149 -16.93 2.94 -4.57
C GLY A 149 -15.88 2.18 -5.38
N MET A 150 -14.90 2.88 -5.94
CA MET A 150 -13.73 2.27 -6.59
C MET A 150 -12.63 1.85 -5.60
N MET A 151 -12.74 2.23 -4.34
CA MET A 151 -11.70 1.94 -3.34
C MET A 151 -11.91 0.58 -2.70
N ARG A 152 -10.83 -0.18 -2.61
CA ARG A 152 -10.70 -1.42 -1.86
C ARG A 152 -9.56 -1.23 -0.86
N VAL A 153 -9.78 -1.65 0.37
CA VAL A 153 -8.76 -1.63 1.42
C VAL A 153 -8.53 -3.04 1.90
N ILE A 154 -7.27 -3.41 2.05
CA ILE A 154 -6.85 -4.65 2.69
C ILE A 154 -5.94 -4.30 3.87
N ASP A 155 -6.33 -4.71 5.07
CA ASP A 155 -5.48 -4.72 6.25
C ASP A 155 -4.52 -5.90 6.11
N MET A 156 -3.31 -5.62 5.59
CA MET A 156 -2.38 -6.64 5.17
C MET A 156 -1.68 -7.25 6.40
N LYS A 157 -1.93 -8.54 6.63
CA LYS A 157 -1.28 -9.37 7.66
C LYS A 157 -0.56 -10.56 7.01
N THR A 158 0.05 -11.40 7.82
CA THR A 158 0.57 -12.69 7.35
C THR A 158 -0.57 -13.60 6.87
N TYR A 159 -0.30 -14.51 5.92
CA TYR A 159 -1.33 -15.41 5.39
C TYR A 159 -2.05 -16.22 6.47
N GLU A 160 -1.31 -16.71 7.48
CA GLU A 160 -1.88 -17.47 8.60
C GLU A 160 -2.91 -16.65 9.38
N ASP A 161 -2.66 -15.35 9.55
CA ASP A 161 -3.59 -14.45 10.23
C ASP A 161 -4.81 -14.12 9.36
N MET A 162 -4.64 -14.05 8.04
CA MET A 162 -5.70 -13.60 7.14
C MET A 162 -6.72 -14.71 6.80
N GLY A 163 -6.31 -15.98 6.80
CA GLY A 163 -7.18 -17.13 6.52
C GLY A 163 -7.92 -17.05 5.18
N ARG A 164 -7.32 -16.38 4.17
CA ARG A 164 -7.99 -16.14 2.88
C ARG A 164 -8.10 -17.42 2.06
N THR A 165 -9.28 -17.59 1.48
CA THR A 165 -9.50 -18.54 0.40
C THR A 165 -8.70 -18.11 -0.84
N ARG A 166 -8.20 -19.09 -1.59
CA ARG A 166 -7.53 -18.84 -2.85
C ARG A 166 -8.46 -18.06 -3.79
N PRO A 167 -7.96 -17.03 -4.48
CA PRO A 167 -8.74 -16.26 -5.44
C PRO A 167 -9.32 -17.14 -6.56
N GLY A 168 -10.49 -16.75 -7.08
CA GLY A 168 -11.11 -17.39 -8.23
C GLY A 168 -10.33 -17.15 -9.53
N GLN A 169 -10.72 -17.84 -10.62
CA GLN A 169 -10.17 -17.53 -11.94
C GLN A 169 -10.69 -16.17 -12.44
N PRO A 170 -9.83 -15.29 -12.98
CA PRO A 170 -10.29 -14.02 -13.52
C PRO A 170 -11.15 -14.22 -14.77
N SER A 171 -12.20 -13.39 -14.86
CA SER A 171 -13.03 -13.27 -16.06
C SER A 171 -12.24 -12.74 -17.26
N GLU A 172 -12.73 -12.99 -18.48
CA GLU A 172 -12.14 -12.40 -19.69
C GLU A 172 -12.11 -10.87 -19.65
N TRP A 173 -13.17 -10.25 -19.10
CA TRP A 173 -13.21 -8.81 -18.90
C TRP A 173 -12.07 -8.34 -17.98
N ALA A 174 -11.85 -9.01 -16.83
CA ALA A 174 -10.79 -8.66 -15.91
C ALA A 174 -9.40 -8.79 -16.57
N ARG A 175 -9.19 -9.84 -17.38
CA ARG A 175 -7.95 -10.03 -18.16
C ARG A 175 -7.70 -8.89 -19.13
N HIS A 176 -8.69 -8.56 -19.97
CA HIS A 176 -8.56 -7.46 -20.93
C HIS A 176 -8.39 -6.11 -20.25
N HIS A 177 -9.12 -5.87 -19.16
CA HIS A 177 -9.00 -4.66 -18.35
C HIS A 177 -7.60 -4.53 -17.76
N ALA A 178 -7.08 -5.60 -17.14
CA ALA A 178 -5.73 -5.60 -16.57
C ALA A 178 -4.64 -5.43 -17.62
N GLY A 179 -4.72 -6.10 -18.76
CA GLY A 179 -3.74 -5.93 -19.83
C GLY A 179 -3.71 -4.49 -20.36
N THR A 180 -4.86 -3.86 -20.51
CA THR A 180 -4.94 -2.46 -20.97
C THR A 180 -4.35 -1.50 -19.94
N ARG A 181 -4.86 -1.56 -18.70
CA ARG A 181 -4.45 -0.63 -17.62
C ARG A 181 -3.03 -0.89 -17.14
N GLY A 182 -2.58 -2.13 -17.18
CA GLY A 182 -1.22 -2.54 -16.87
C GLY A 182 -0.19 -1.97 -17.86
N ILE A 183 -0.48 -2.01 -19.16
CA ILE A 183 0.38 -1.35 -20.19
C ILE A 183 0.38 0.17 -20.00
N ASP A 184 -0.79 0.78 -19.71
CA ASP A 184 -0.86 2.21 -19.41
C ASP A 184 0.03 2.58 -18.22
N LEU A 185 0.01 1.77 -17.16
CA LEU A 185 0.87 1.96 -16.00
C LEU A 185 2.36 1.82 -16.36
N MET A 186 2.75 0.76 -17.08
CA MET A 186 4.13 0.55 -17.53
C MET A 186 4.65 1.74 -18.33
N ALA A 187 3.81 2.34 -19.16
CA ALA A 187 4.16 3.47 -20.00
C ALA A 187 3.98 4.85 -19.34
N SER A 188 3.50 4.93 -18.09
CA SER A 188 3.11 6.18 -17.42
C SER A 188 4.22 7.24 -17.30
N SER A 189 5.49 6.82 -17.23
CA SER A 189 6.66 7.72 -17.17
C SER A 189 7.24 8.05 -18.56
N THR A 190 6.54 7.67 -19.64
CA THR A 190 7.07 7.67 -21.01
C THR A 190 6.15 8.39 -22.00
N GLY A 191 6.66 8.66 -23.22
CA GLY A 191 5.85 9.23 -24.30
C GLY A 191 5.09 8.17 -25.10
N ALA A 192 4.15 8.62 -25.94
CA ALA A 192 3.28 7.76 -26.75
C ALA A 192 4.02 6.73 -27.63
N HIS A 193 5.25 7.03 -28.06
CA HIS A 193 6.06 6.08 -28.81
C HIS A 193 6.41 4.83 -27.98
N MET A 194 6.83 5.00 -26.73
CA MET A 194 7.21 3.89 -25.86
C MET A 194 6.00 3.06 -25.44
N HIS A 195 4.83 3.69 -25.29
CA HIS A 195 3.55 2.99 -25.09
C HIS A 195 3.29 1.96 -26.20
N LYS A 196 3.48 2.38 -27.47
CA LYS A 196 3.37 1.48 -28.63
C LYS A 196 4.41 0.37 -28.58
N VAL A 197 5.67 0.69 -28.27
CA VAL A 197 6.76 -0.31 -28.19
C VAL A 197 6.45 -1.36 -27.12
N ILE A 198 6.02 -0.97 -25.92
CA ILE A 198 5.64 -1.90 -24.84
C ILE A 198 4.50 -2.79 -25.30
N ARG A 199 3.44 -2.22 -25.90
CA ARG A 199 2.29 -2.99 -26.38
C ARG A 199 2.67 -4.02 -27.45
N GLU A 200 3.55 -3.67 -28.37
CA GLU A 200 3.97 -4.54 -29.48
C GLU A 200 5.02 -5.57 -29.08
N ASN A 201 5.69 -5.38 -27.93
CA ASN A 201 6.83 -6.21 -27.49
C ASN A 201 6.70 -6.62 -26.01
N LEU A 202 5.48 -6.87 -25.51
CA LEU A 202 5.22 -7.11 -24.09
C LEU A 202 6.07 -8.26 -23.51
N ASP A 203 6.28 -9.32 -24.30
CA ASP A 203 7.11 -10.47 -23.91
C ASP A 203 8.53 -10.07 -23.51
N ALA A 204 9.11 -9.02 -24.13
CA ALA A 204 10.45 -8.52 -23.78
C ALA A 204 10.50 -7.84 -22.40
N PHE A 205 9.35 -7.46 -21.85
CA PHE A 205 9.20 -6.87 -20.51
C PHE A 205 8.65 -7.88 -19.50
N THR A 206 8.50 -9.15 -19.89
CA THR A 206 7.83 -10.18 -19.09
C THR A 206 8.86 -11.09 -18.43
N THR A 207 8.62 -11.41 -17.17
CA THR A 207 9.31 -12.48 -16.43
C THR A 207 8.33 -13.23 -15.56
N VAL A 208 8.74 -14.37 -15.02
CA VAL A 208 7.92 -15.18 -14.10
C VAL A 208 8.71 -15.36 -12.82
N ILE A 209 8.07 -15.08 -11.68
CA ILE A 209 8.61 -15.43 -10.37
C ILE A 209 8.06 -16.81 -10.00
N ASP A 210 8.94 -17.80 -10.03
CA ASP A 210 8.58 -19.17 -9.69
C ASP A 210 8.30 -19.33 -8.19
N PRO A 211 7.42 -20.26 -7.78
CA PRO A 211 7.15 -20.56 -6.37
C PRO A 211 8.42 -20.77 -5.52
N SER A 212 9.42 -21.44 -6.10
CA SER A 212 10.68 -21.73 -5.41
C SER A 212 11.55 -20.49 -5.14
N GLU A 213 11.35 -19.41 -5.91
CA GLU A 213 12.05 -18.13 -5.72
C GLU A 213 11.46 -17.33 -4.55
N PHE A 214 10.16 -17.45 -4.26
CA PHE A 214 9.56 -16.78 -3.10
C PHE A 214 10.24 -17.16 -1.79
N GLU A 215 10.50 -18.46 -1.57
CA GLU A 215 11.20 -18.94 -0.38
C GLU A 215 12.64 -18.38 -0.28
N ARG A 216 13.35 -18.30 -1.41
CA ARG A 216 14.71 -17.74 -1.46
C ARG A 216 14.72 -16.26 -1.15
N ILE A 217 13.79 -15.50 -1.74
CA ILE A 217 13.68 -14.06 -1.54
C ILE A 217 13.26 -13.77 -0.10
N ARG A 218 12.30 -14.51 0.47
CA ARG A 218 11.89 -14.39 1.87
C ARG A 218 13.08 -14.61 2.81
N ALA A 219 13.86 -15.67 2.58
CA ALA A 219 15.05 -15.94 3.38
C ALA A 219 16.09 -14.80 3.26
N ALA A 220 16.23 -14.19 2.09
CA ALA A 220 17.11 -13.03 1.90
C ALA A 220 16.59 -11.78 2.64
N GLN A 221 15.28 -11.48 2.55
CA GLN A 221 14.64 -10.38 3.26
C GLN A 221 14.78 -10.51 4.77
N GLN A 222 14.62 -11.72 5.31
CA GLN A 222 14.79 -11.98 6.74
C GLN A 222 16.24 -11.74 7.18
N ARG A 223 17.23 -12.16 6.39
CA ARG A 223 18.66 -11.88 6.69
C ARG A 223 18.97 -10.39 6.64
N ILE A 224 18.42 -9.65 5.67
CA ILE A 224 18.57 -8.20 5.59
C ILE A 224 18.00 -7.53 6.84
N SER A 225 16.80 -7.94 7.24
CA SER A 225 16.12 -7.40 8.44
C SER A 225 16.93 -7.66 9.71
N GLN A 226 17.42 -8.89 9.92
CA GLN A 226 18.29 -9.25 11.04
C GLN A 226 19.60 -8.44 11.08
N ASN A 227 20.18 -8.18 9.91
CA ASN A 227 21.38 -7.35 9.83
C ASN A 227 21.08 -5.87 10.11
N ALA A 228 19.92 -5.37 9.66
CA ALA A 228 19.48 -4.00 9.95
C ALA A 228 19.24 -3.80 11.45
N GLU A 229 18.57 -4.74 12.13
CA GLU A 229 18.36 -4.73 13.59
C GLU A 229 19.70 -4.62 14.34
N ARG A 230 20.70 -5.43 13.97
CA ARG A 230 22.05 -5.35 14.57
C ARG A 230 22.71 -3.97 14.46
N VAL A 231 22.39 -3.21 13.42
CA VAL A 231 22.93 -1.86 13.21
C VAL A 231 22.10 -0.81 13.95
N ILE A 232 20.77 -0.98 13.99
CA ILE A 232 19.83 0.00 14.55
C ILE A 232 19.71 -0.14 16.08
N ASP A 233 19.73 -1.34 16.63
CA ASP A 233 19.58 -1.58 18.08
C ASP A 233 20.60 -0.81 18.93
N PRO A 234 21.90 -0.76 18.57
CA PRO A 234 22.86 0.07 19.29
C PRO A 234 22.54 1.57 19.20
N ILE A 235 21.94 2.03 18.11
CA ILE A 235 21.52 3.43 17.94
C ILE A 235 20.33 3.72 18.85
N ILE A 236 19.32 2.86 18.87
CA ILE A 236 18.15 2.98 19.77
C ILE A 236 18.60 2.96 21.23
N GLN A 237 19.50 2.04 21.61
CA GLN A 237 20.04 1.97 22.97
C GLN A 237 20.82 3.23 23.36
N LYS A 238 21.60 3.81 22.44
CA LYS A 238 22.28 5.09 22.68
C LYS A 238 21.28 6.23 22.87
N ILE A 239 20.24 6.29 22.02
CA ILE A 239 19.20 7.31 22.09
C ILE A 239 18.42 7.20 23.42
N SER A 240 18.08 5.99 23.86
CA SER A 240 17.35 5.77 25.11
C SER A 240 18.18 6.04 26.37
N GLN A 241 19.50 6.09 26.25
CA GLN A 241 20.45 6.45 27.31
C GLN A 241 20.78 7.95 27.36
N LEU A 242 20.26 8.77 26.43
CA LEU A 242 20.41 10.22 26.51
C LEU A 242 19.45 10.76 27.58
N ASP A 243 19.99 11.30 28.68
CA ASP A 243 19.26 11.94 29.81
C ASP A 243 18.49 13.23 29.43
N ALA A 244 18.20 13.46 28.15
CA ALA A 244 17.62 14.71 27.65
C ALA A 244 16.68 14.56 26.46
N ILE A 245 15.90 13.47 26.39
CA ILE A 245 14.64 13.49 25.63
C ILE A 245 13.53 13.69 26.66
N GLY A 246 13.38 14.95 27.09
CA GLY A 246 12.24 15.40 27.88
C GLY A 246 10.92 15.04 27.18
N PRO A 247 9.79 15.02 27.91
CA PRO A 247 8.53 14.65 27.30
C PRO A 247 8.30 15.60 26.11
N TYR A 248 7.84 15.06 24.99
CA TYR A 248 7.04 15.84 24.05
C TYR A 248 5.81 16.32 24.84
N LEU A 249 5.97 17.36 25.65
CA LEU A 249 4.88 18.09 26.27
C LEU A 249 4.17 18.72 25.09
N ALA A 250 3.02 18.14 24.79
CA ALA A 250 1.92 18.89 24.22
C ALA A 250 1.84 20.22 24.96
N ASP A 251 1.74 21.32 24.23
CA ASP A 251 1.20 22.56 24.76
C ASP A 251 -0.17 22.24 25.36
N ALA A 252 -0.18 21.92 26.64
CA ALA A 252 -1.34 21.79 27.49
C ALA A 252 -0.96 22.54 28.76
N ASP A 253 -1.75 23.58 29.02
CA ASP A 253 -1.85 24.33 30.28
C ASP A 253 -0.85 25.48 30.45
N ALA A 254 -1.14 26.58 29.74
CA ALA A 254 -0.93 27.93 30.25
C ALA A 254 -2.29 28.64 30.39
N GLU A 255 -3.19 28.04 31.19
CA GLU A 255 -4.28 28.75 31.86
C GLU A 255 -4.17 28.47 33.36
N GLU A 256 -3.72 29.48 34.12
CA GLU A 256 -4.10 29.79 35.51
C GLU A 256 -3.40 31.13 35.85
N SER A 257 -4.12 32.25 35.78
CA SER A 257 -4.93 32.85 36.86
C SER A 257 -4.09 33.72 37.82
N GLU A 258 -4.17 35.04 37.63
CA GLU A 258 -3.98 36.02 38.70
C GLU A 258 -5.19 36.96 38.69
N GLU A 259 -6.17 36.64 39.53
CA GLU A 259 -7.06 37.63 40.14
C GLU A 259 -6.31 38.32 41.28
N ALA A 260 -6.22 39.64 41.24
CA ALA A 260 -6.07 40.46 42.44
C ALA A 260 -6.79 41.79 42.24
N ASP A 261 -7.96 41.90 42.88
CA ASP A 261 -8.69 43.12 43.21
C ASP A 261 -7.79 44.27 43.67
N VAL A 262 -8.02 45.49 43.16
CA VAL A 262 -8.12 46.70 44.01
C VAL A 262 -9.20 47.64 43.46
N GLU A 263 -10.21 47.80 44.30
CA GLU A 263 -11.35 48.70 44.29
C GLU A 263 -10.99 50.20 44.33
N ALA A 264 -11.86 51.04 43.75
CA ALA A 264 -12.37 52.34 44.26
C ALA A 264 -12.25 53.59 43.35
N GLY A 265 -13.39 54.28 43.15
CA GLY A 265 -13.45 55.76 43.03
C GLY A 265 -13.88 56.32 41.66
N VAL A 266 -15.16 56.24 41.27
CA VAL A 266 -16.20 57.32 41.37
C VAL A 266 -16.21 58.35 40.20
N PRO A 267 -17.40 58.77 39.70
CA PRO A 267 -17.65 59.25 38.34
C PRO A 267 -17.87 60.76 38.25
N VAL A 268 -17.83 61.39 37.06
CA VAL A 268 -18.66 62.58 36.75
C VAL A 268 -18.87 62.72 35.23
N GLY A 269 -20.13 62.94 34.81
CA GLY A 269 -20.49 63.88 33.73
C GLY A 269 -21.08 63.26 32.48
#